data_AF-A0A940UYA0-F1
#
_entry.id   AF-A0A940UYA0-F1
#
_cell.length_a   1.000
_cell.length_b   1.000
_cell.length_c   1.000
_cell.angle_alpha   90.00
_cell.angle_beta   90.00
_cell.angle_gamma   90.00
#
_symmetry.space_group_name_H-M   'P 1'
#
loop_
_entity.id
_entity.type
_entity.pdbx_description
1 polymer ?
#
loop_
_entity_poly.entity_id
_entity_poly.type
_entity_poly.pdbx_seq_one_letter_code
_entity_poly.pdbx_strand_id
1 'polypeptide(L)'
;MKTTQDYAASLQRGVDNAAKMLLQYRVQIENKLDSWIAQINEEYRRNMLLWTVLIGSALVFIFNADSFAMYKYLSANPTAQAGVVQAVAGMEDAKYLTDAADLNSAEALLRDNKPVEAKASLVRTAKNLKEDFAMIDDKQRTAAVTAIEKRLQEVPQRDKDASLQQLKAISGELSLLYVSFQKSVVDHHIERLAYLDLPLGWADDYREFSTGAGKRWRLFFKKIGGLILTSFLITFGAPFWNDVLKAVVGLRNIGQQR
;
A
#
# COMPACT_ATOMS: atom_id res chain seq x y z
N MET A 1 57.59 -14.17 25.42
CA MET A 1 56.74 -12.96 25.40
C MET A 1 56.27 -12.74 23.97
N LYS A 2 54.95 -12.70 23.72
CA LYS A 2 54.42 -12.32 22.39
C LYS A 2 54.76 -10.86 22.14
N THR A 3 55.29 -10.55 20.97
CA THR A 3 55.68 -9.18 20.63
C THR A 3 54.44 -8.34 20.28
N THR A 4 54.53 -7.02 20.36
CA THR A 4 53.44 -6.10 19.93
C THR A 4 52.99 -6.36 18.49
N GLN A 5 53.88 -6.89 17.66
CA GLN A 5 53.62 -7.29 16.28
C GLN A 5 52.69 -8.52 16.18
N ASP A 6 52.81 -9.47 17.11
CA ASP A 6 51.91 -10.64 17.20
C ASP A 6 50.48 -10.23 17.57
N TYR A 7 50.32 -9.20 18.40
CA TYR A 7 49.02 -8.65 18.78
C TYR A 7 48.34 -7.94 17.62
N ALA A 8 49.06 -7.08 16.89
CA ALA A 8 48.54 -6.41 15.69
C ALA A 8 48.08 -7.41 14.62
N ALA A 9 48.90 -8.44 14.35
CA ALA A 9 48.55 -9.50 13.40
C ALA A 9 47.35 -10.36 13.87
N SER A 10 47.14 -10.52 15.18
CA SER A 10 45.99 -11.24 15.71
C SER A 10 44.69 -10.43 15.64
N LEU A 11 44.77 -9.11 15.85
CA LEU A 11 43.66 -8.17 15.71
C LEU A 11 43.20 -8.07 14.26
N GLN A 12 44.12 -7.93 13.31
CA GLN A 12 43.79 -7.82 11.90
C GLN A 12 43.11 -9.09 11.37
N ARG A 13 43.61 -10.27 11.76
CA ARG A 13 42.93 -11.55 11.49
C ARG A 13 41.53 -11.62 12.11
N GLY A 14 41.34 -11.06 13.31
CA GLY A 14 40.04 -10.97 13.94
C GLY A 14 39.05 -10.10 13.15
N VAL A 15 39.50 -8.94 12.68
CA VAL A 15 38.70 -8.02 11.84
C VAL A 15 38.34 -8.66 10.50
N ASP A 16 39.30 -9.30 9.83
CA ASP A 16 39.07 -9.96 8.54
C ASP A 16 38.09 -11.13 8.67
N ASN A 17 38.21 -11.92 9.75
CA ASN A 17 37.27 -13.00 10.05
C ASN A 17 35.87 -12.47 10.38
N ALA A 18 35.77 -11.38 11.14
CA ALA A 18 34.49 -10.74 11.44
C ALA A 18 33.83 -10.19 10.17
N ALA A 19 34.60 -9.54 9.28
CA ALA A 19 34.11 -9.06 7.99
C ALA A 19 33.59 -10.22 7.11
N LYS A 20 34.34 -11.33 7.06
CA LYS A 20 33.94 -12.54 6.33
C LYS A 20 32.67 -13.17 6.91
N MET A 21 32.55 -13.23 8.24
CA MET A 21 31.34 -13.72 8.92
C MET A 21 30.12 -12.85 8.58
N LEU A 22 30.24 -11.52 8.63
CA LEU A 22 29.14 -10.60 8.29
C LEU A 22 28.67 -10.79 6.84
N LEU A 23 29.60 -10.94 5.91
CA LEU A 23 29.27 -11.22 4.50
C LEU A 23 28.56 -12.57 4.35
N GLN A 24 29.03 -13.62 5.05
CA GLN A 24 28.38 -14.93 5.03
C GLN A 24 26.98 -14.91 5.65
N TYR A 25 26.79 -14.19 6.76
CA TYR A 25 25.48 -14.02 7.39
C TYR A 25 24.50 -13.31 6.47
N ARG A 26 24.94 -12.26 5.77
CA ARG A 26 24.12 -11.56 4.78
C ARG A 26 23.63 -12.52 3.69
N VAL A 27 24.54 -13.27 3.07
CA VAL A 27 24.19 -14.24 2.01
C VAL A 27 23.25 -15.34 2.54
N GLN A 28 23.46 -15.81 3.77
CA GLN A 28 22.55 -16.80 4.37
C GLN A 28 21.16 -16.23 4.66
N ILE A 29 21.07 -14.96 5.06
CA ILE A 29 19.79 -14.28 5.27
C ILE A 29 19.07 -14.11 3.94
N GLU A 30 19.75 -13.62 2.89
CA GLU A 30 19.20 -13.47 1.55
C GLU A 30 18.62 -14.81 1.04
N ASN A 31 19.40 -15.90 1.10
CA ASN A 31 18.94 -17.21 0.67
C ASN A 31 17.76 -17.76 1.49
N LYS A 32 17.74 -17.52 2.81
CA LYS A 32 16.61 -17.93 3.68
C LYS A 32 15.36 -17.10 3.40
N LEU A 33 15.52 -15.80 3.14
CA LEU A 33 14.42 -14.92 2.76
C LEU A 33 13.83 -15.33 1.42
N ASP A 34 14.66 -15.59 0.42
CA ASP A 34 14.20 -16.04 -0.90
C ASP A 34 13.43 -17.36 -0.82
N SER A 35 13.92 -18.31 -0.02
CA SER A 35 13.21 -19.57 0.22
C SER A 35 11.88 -19.38 0.95
N TRP A 36 11.86 -18.52 1.97
CA TRP A 36 10.64 -18.19 2.72
C TRP A 36 9.61 -17.48 1.84
N ILE A 37 10.03 -16.53 1.02
CA ILE A 37 9.20 -15.82 0.05
C ILE A 37 8.65 -16.81 -0.99
N ALA A 38 9.48 -17.72 -1.51
CA ALA A 38 9.04 -18.73 -2.46
C ALA A 38 7.97 -19.65 -1.85
N GLN A 39 8.16 -20.08 -0.60
CA GLN A 39 7.19 -20.89 0.12
C GLN A 39 5.88 -20.13 0.37
N ILE A 40 5.96 -18.87 0.81
CA ILE A 40 4.78 -18.03 1.01
C ILE A 40 4.04 -17.80 -0.30
N ASN A 41 4.73 -17.49 -1.39
CA ASN A 41 4.12 -17.23 -2.69
C ASN A 41 3.39 -18.47 -3.20
N GLU A 42 4.00 -19.64 -3.04
CA GLU A 42 3.45 -20.88 -3.52
C GLU A 42 2.25 -21.33 -2.64
N GLU A 43 2.33 -21.14 -1.32
CA GLU A 43 1.21 -21.38 -0.40
C GLU A 43 0.08 -20.36 -0.59
N TYR A 44 0.42 -19.10 -0.86
CA TYR A 44 -0.52 -18.04 -1.21
C TYR A 44 -1.23 -18.36 -2.53
N ARG A 45 -0.51 -18.82 -3.57
CA ARG A 45 -1.15 -19.19 -4.84
C ARG A 45 -2.08 -20.39 -4.70
N ARG A 46 -1.68 -21.40 -3.92
CA ARG A 46 -2.51 -22.60 -3.68
C ARG A 46 -3.76 -22.31 -2.85
N ASN A 47 -3.61 -21.48 -1.83
CA ASN A 47 -4.64 -21.21 -0.83
C ASN A 47 -5.04 -19.72 -0.78
N MET A 48 -5.04 -19.05 -1.94
CA MET A 48 -5.22 -17.59 -2.04
C MET A 48 -6.47 -17.10 -1.32
N LEU A 49 -7.57 -17.86 -1.46
CA LEU A 49 -8.84 -17.54 -0.81
C LEU A 49 -8.72 -17.63 0.73
N LEU A 50 -8.07 -18.68 1.25
CA LEU A 50 -7.87 -18.83 2.70
C LEU A 50 -7.03 -17.69 3.27
N TRP A 51 -5.92 -17.35 2.61
CA TRP A 51 -5.06 -16.24 3.03
C TRP A 51 -5.77 -14.89 2.94
N THR A 52 -6.57 -14.66 1.91
CA THR A 52 -7.40 -13.44 1.77
C THR A 52 -8.39 -13.33 2.92
N VAL A 53 -9.10 -14.42 3.24
CA VAL A 53 -10.05 -14.48 4.36
C VAL A 53 -9.34 -14.26 5.69
N LEU A 54 -8.18 -14.89 5.91
CA LEU A 54 -7.42 -14.78 7.15
C LEU A 54 -6.89 -13.36 7.37
N ILE A 55 -6.26 -12.76 6.35
CA ILE A 55 -5.73 -11.39 6.43
C ILE A 55 -6.87 -10.39 6.59
N GLY A 56 -7.94 -10.52 5.80
CA GLY A 56 -9.12 -9.66 5.91
C GLY A 56 -9.76 -9.76 7.30
N SER A 57 -9.91 -10.98 7.82
CA SER A 57 -10.48 -11.20 9.16
C SER A 57 -9.58 -10.65 10.27
N ALA A 58 -8.25 -10.80 10.14
CA ALA A 58 -7.30 -10.23 11.07
C ALA A 58 -7.39 -8.70 11.10
N LEU A 59 -7.46 -8.05 9.94
CA LEU A 59 -7.63 -6.59 9.84
C LEU A 59 -8.95 -6.14 10.46
N VAL A 60 -10.06 -6.79 10.13
CA VAL A 60 -11.38 -6.49 10.71
C VAL A 60 -11.36 -6.59 12.23
N PHE A 61 -10.69 -7.62 12.77
CA PHE A 61 -10.56 -7.80 14.20
C PHE A 61 -9.68 -6.72 14.83
N ILE A 62 -8.52 -6.41 14.24
CA ILE A 62 -7.60 -5.37 14.75
C ILE A 62 -8.28 -4.00 14.79
N PHE A 63 -8.91 -3.60 13.69
CA PHE A 63 -9.61 -2.32 13.58
C PHE A 63 -10.99 -2.30 14.23
N ASN A 64 -11.49 -3.47 14.66
CA ASN A 64 -12.84 -3.65 15.15
C ASN A 64 -13.91 -3.08 14.20
N ALA A 65 -13.76 -3.39 12.91
CA ALA A 65 -14.66 -2.91 11.88
C ALA A 65 -15.96 -3.74 11.89
N ASP A 66 -16.94 -3.35 12.69
CA ASP A 66 -18.22 -4.06 12.83
C ASP A 66 -19.30 -3.43 11.92
N SER A 67 -19.81 -4.22 10.97
CA SER A 67 -20.84 -3.78 10.02
C SER A 67 -22.15 -3.34 10.69
N PHE A 68 -22.56 -3.97 11.79
CA PHE A 68 -23.77 -3.58 12.52
C PHE A 68 -23.57 -2.28 13.30
N ALA A 69 -22.39 -2.08 13.90
CA ALA A 69 -22.04 -0.82 14.55
C ALA A 69 -21.98 0.32 13.54
N MET A 70 -21.32 0.08 12.40
CA MET A 70 -21.21 1.03 11.29
C MET A 70 -22.59 1.39 10.73
N TYR A 71 -23.46 0.40 10.49
CA TYR A 71 -24.83 0.65 10.02
C TYR A 71 -25.63 1.48 11.01
N LYS A 72 -25.59 1.14 12.31
CA LYS A 72 -26.31 1.88 13.34
C LYS A 72 -25.83 3.33 13.44
N TYR A 73 -24.52 3.54 13.29
CA TYR A 73 -23.93 4.87 13.32
C TYR A 73 -24.31 5.69 12.09
N LEU A 74 -24.12 5.16 10.88
CA LEU A 74 -24.40 5.89 9.64
C LEU A 74 -25.90 6.16 9.45
N SER A 75 -26.78 5.25 9.85
CA SER A 75 -28.23 5.46 9.80
C SER A 75 -28.73 6.51 10.79
N ALA A 76 -27.99 6.76 11.88
CA ALA A 76 -28.32 7.78 12.87
C ALA A 76 -27.64 9.14 12.59
N ASN A 77 -26.63 9.20 11.73
CA ASN A 77 -25.81 10.39 11.49
C ASN A 77 -25.81 10.80 10.01
N PRO A 78 -26.73 11.69 9.56
CA PRO A 78 -26.80 12.14 8.17
C PRO A 78 -25.51 12.80 7.68
N THR A 79 -24.82 13.55 8.54
CA THR A 79 -23.54 14.19 8.22
C THR A 79 -22.46 13.16 7.91
N ALA A 80 -22.37 12.09 8.71
CA ALA A 80 -21.39 11.03 8.49
C ALA A 80 -21.71 10.25 7.21
N GLN A 81 -22.99 10.00 6.94
CA GLN A 81 -23.45 9.36 5.70
C GLN A 81 -23.06 10.18 4.46
N ALA A 82 -23.33 11.49 4.47
CA ALA A 82 -22.97 12.38 3.38
C ALA A 82 -21.45 12.41 3.15
N GLY A 83 -20.67 12.47 4.23
CA GLY A 83 -19.21 12.47 4.16
C GLY A 83 -18.60 11.18 3.61
N VAL A 84 -19.13 10.00 3.99
CA VAL A 84 -18.71 8.71 3.41
C VAL A 84 -19.03 8.65 1.92
N VAL A 85 -20.23 9.06 1.50
CA VAL A 85 -20.62 9.10 0.08
C VAL A 85 -19.70 10.01 -0.73
N GLN A 86 -19.38 11.19 -0.20
CA GLN A 86 -18.44 12.12 -0.83
C GLN A 86 -17.03 11.54 -0.93
N ALA A 87 -16.56 10.86 0.12
CA ALA A 87 -15.25 10.21 0.12
C ALA A 87 -15.17 9.09 -0.94
N VAL A 88 -16.21 8.26 -1.06
CA VAL A 88 -16.28 7.19 -2.07
C VAL A 88 -16.36 7.74 -3.49
N ALA A 89 -17.18 8.77 -3.73
CA ALA A 89 -17.24 9.42 -5.05
C ALA A 89 -15.86 9.97 -5.47
N GLY A 90 -15.13 10.56 -4.53
CA GLY A 90 -13.76 11.02 -4.77
C GLY A 90 -12.71 9.93 -4.98
N MET A 91 -13.03 8.66 -4.68
CA MET A 91 -12.14 7.50 -4.94
C MET A 91 -12.41 6.87 -6.31
N GLU A 92 -13.65 6.85 -6.78
CA GLU A 92 -13.99 6.32 -8.11
C GLU A 92 -13.40 7.19 -9.24
N ASP A 93 -13.30 8.51 -9.02
CA ASP A 93 -12.71 9.45 -9.97
C ASP A 93 -11.17 9.52 -9.90
N ALA A 94 -10.57 9.02 -8.82
CA ALA A 94 -9.13 9.11 -8.56
C ALA A 94 -8.35 8.03 -9.35
N LYS A 95 -8.42 8.07 -10.67
CA LYS A 95 -7.48 7.35 -11.52
C LYS A 95 -6.18 8.14 -11.59
N TYR A 96 -5.25 7.85 -10.68
CA TYR A 96 -3.90 8.40 -10.72
C TYR A 96 -3.20 8.01 -12.02
N LEU A 97 -2.47 8.95 -12.60
CA LEU A 97 -1.86 8.84 -13.93
C LEU A 97 -0.54 8.07 -13.90
N THR A 98 0.16 8.07 -12.77
CA THR A 98 1.44 7.40 -12.61
C THR A 98 1.26 5.95 -12.20
N ASP A 99 1.69 5.02 -13.06
CA ASP A 99 1.75 3.59 -12.76
C ASP A 99 3.19 3.19 -12.37
N ALA A 100 3.32 2.28 -11.39
CA ALA A 100 4.60 1.63 -11.08
C ALA A 100 5.23 0.97 -12.32
N ALA A 101 4.41 0.53 -13.28
CA ALA A 101 4.88 -0.01 -14.56
C ALA A 101 5.76 0.98 -15.34
N ASP A 102 5.46 2.28 -15.29
CA ASP A 102 6.23 3.30 -16.02
C ASP A 102 7.65 3.43 -15.44
N LEU A 103 7.79 3.45 -14.12
CA LEU A 103 9.10 3.47 -13.43
C LEU A 103 9.90 2.20 -13.71
N ASN A 104 9.26 1.04 -13.57
CA ASN A 104 9.91 -0.25 -13.83
C ASN A 104 10.40 -0.36 -15.28
N SER A 105 9.65 0.20 -16.24
CA SER A 105 10.06 0.24 -17.64
C SER A 105 11.31 1.10 -17.87
N ALA A 106 11.39 2.27 -17.20
CA ALA A 106 12.54 3.15 -17.29
C ALA A 106 13.79 2.50 -16.68
N GLU A 107 13.65 1.86 -15.51
CA GLU A 107 14.74 1.13 -14.86
C GLU A 107 15.25 -0.04 -15.72
N ALA A 108 14.35 -0.77 -16.38
CA ALA A 108 14.72 -1.83 -17.33
C ALA A 108 15.52 -1.27 -18.51
N LEU A 109 15.10 -0.15 -19.10
CA LEU A 109 15.81 0.51 -20.20
C LEU A 109 17.20 1.02 -19.76
N LEU A 110 17.34 1.50 -18.52
CA LEU A 110 18.63 1.91 -17.95
C LEU A 110 19.57 0.73 -17.72
N ARG A 111 19.04 -0.43 -17.35
CA ARG A 111 19.80 -1.68 -17.23
C ARG A 111 20.28 -2.15 -18.60
N ASP A 112 19.45 -2.00 -19.63
CA ASP A 112 19.73 -2.38 -21.00
C ASP A 112 20.57 -1.34 -21.78
N ASN A 113 21.12 -0.32 -21.09
CA ASN A 113 21.93 0.76 -21.66
C ASN A 113 21.25 1.54 -22.79
N LYS A 114 19.96 1.83 -22.63
CA LYS A 114 19.11 2.57 -23.57
C LYS A 114 18.73 3.96 -23.03
N PRO A 115 19.67 4.92 -22.94
CA PRO A 115 19.46 6.19 -22.23
C PRO A 115 18.41 7.10 -22.87
N VAL A 116 18.23 7.05 -24.19
CA VAL A 116 17.26 7.91 -24.89
C VAL A 116 15.82 7.48 -24.59
N GLU A 117 15.54 6.18 -24.71
CA GLU A 117 14.24 5.62 -24.37
C GLU A 117 13.95 5.72 -22.88
N ALA A 118 14.95 5.45 -22.03
CA ALA A 118 14.84 5.62 -20.59
C ALA A 118 14.48 7.07 -20.22
N LYS A 119 15.17 8.07 -20.79
CA LYS A 119 14.87 9.49 -20.59
C LYS A 119 13.44 9.82 -20.99
N ALA A 120 12.96 9.34 -22.15
CA ALA A 120 11.59 9.57 -22.59
C ALA A 120 10.56 8.98 -21.63
N SER A 121 10.83 7.79 -21.09
CA SER A 121 9.98 7.18 -20.06
C SER A 121 9.97 8.00 -18.76
N LEU A 122 11.15 8.36 -18.24
CA LEU A 122 11.27 9.17 -17.01
C LEU A 122 10.63 10.55 -17.14
N VAL A 123 10.68 11.19 -18.31
CA VAL A 123 9.98 12.47 -18.57
C VAL A 123 8.47 12.28 -18.46
N ARG A 124 7.92 11.20 -19.00
CA ARG A 124 6.50 10.90 -18.89
C ARG A 124 6.09 10.62 -17.44
N THR A 125 6.88 9.81 -16.73
CA THR A 125 6.65 9.53 -15.31
C THR A 125 6.68 10.81 -14.48
N ALA A 126 7.68 11.67 -14.67
CA ALA A 126 7.77 12.95 -13.98
C ALA A 126 6.55 13.83 -14.28
N LYS A 127 6.11 13.90 -15.53
CA LYS A 127 4.91 14.67 -15.90
C LYS A 127 3.66 14.14 -15.19
N ASN A 128 3.41 12.83 -15.27
CA ASN A 128 2.23 12.22 -14.64
C ASN A 128 2.27 12.41 -13.12
N LEU A 129 3.43 12.24 -12.50
CA LEU A 129 3.59 12.36 -11.05
C LEU A 129 3.39 13.80 -10.57
N LYS A 130 3.77 14.79 -11.38
CA LYS A 130 3.48 16.20 -11.11
C LYS A 130 1.97 16.48 -11.15
N GLU A 131 1.28 15.95 -12.15
CA GLU A 131 -0.17 16.07 -12.26
C GLU A 131 -0.88 15.39 -11.08
N ASP A 132 -0.42 14.20 -10.70
CA ASP A 132 -0.93 13.44 -9.55
C ASP A 132 -0.74 14.19 -8.21
N PHE A 133 0.45 14.78 -7.96
CA PHE A 133 0.66 15.61 -6.78
C PHE A 133 -0.17 16.89 -6.77
N ALA A 134 -0.40 17.50 -7.94
CA ALA A 134 -1.24 18.68 -8.07
C ALA A 134 -2.72 18.36 -7.75
N MET A 135 -3.20 17.15 -8.08
CA MET A 135 -4.57 16.71 -7.75
C MET A 135 -4.85 16.63 -6.25
N ILE A 136 -3.82 16.39 -5.43
CA ILE A 136 -3.92 16.34 -3.96
C ILE A 136 -3.38 17.60 -3.27
N ASP A 137 -3.18 18.70 -4.01
CA ASP A 137 -2.63 19.99 -3.56
C ASP A 137 -1.26 19.90 -2.82
N ASP A 138 -0.43 18.91 -3.15
CA ASP A 138 0.92 18.79 -2.59
C ASP A 138 1.92 19.69 -3.34
N LYS A 139 1.93 20.97 -2.98
CA LYS A 139 2.78 22.00 -3.62
C LYS A 139 4.27 21.71 -3.47
N GLN A 140 4.70 21.13 -2.34
CA GLN A 140 6.10 20.86 -2.07
C GLN A 140 6.64 19.79 -3.02
N ARG A 141 5.93 18.66 -3.14
CA ARG A 141 6.36 17.57 -4.02
C ARG A 141 6.12 17.89 -5.49
N THR A 142 5.10 18.68 -5.82
CA THR A 142 4.92 19.24 -7.18
C THR A 142 6.15 20.06 -7.62
N ALA A 143 6.69 20.90 -6.73
CA ALA A 143 7.91 21.66 -7.00
C ALA A 143 9.15 20.75 -7.16
N ALA A 144 9.26 19.71 -6.33
CA ALA A 144 10.34 18.72 -6.44
C ALA A 144 10.32 18.00 -7.80
N VAL A 145 9.16 17.55 -8.25
CA VAL A 145 9.01 16.92 -9.56
C VAL A 145 9.31 17.90 -10.70
N THR A 146 8.92 19.16 -10.57
CA THR A 146 9.25 20.21 -11.56
C THR A 146 10.77 20.42 -11.68
N ALA A 147 11.50 20.36 -10.56
CA ALA A 147 12.96 20.43 -10.57
C ALA A 147 13.58 19.21 -11.29
N ILE A 148 12.99 18.03 -11.13
CA ILE A 148 13.41 16.81 -11.84
C ILE A 148 13.13 16.91 -13.34
N GLU A 149 11.95 17.40 -13.75
CA GLU A 149 11.62 17.63 -15.16
C GLU A 149 12.67 18.53 -15.84
N LYS A 150 13.09 19.59 -15.15
CA LYS A 150 14.15 20.48 -15.65
C LYS A 150 15.49 19.75 -15.81
N ARG A 151 15.91 19.00 -14.78
CA ARG A 151 17.15 18.20 -14.84
C ARG A 151 17.11 17.14 -15.93
N LEU A 152 15.95 16.52 -16.17
CA LEU A 152 15.76 15.56 -17.26
C LEU A 152 16.02 16.21 -18.63
N GLN A 153 15.62 17.46 -18.83
CA GLN A 153 15.90 18.19 -20.07
C GLN A 153 17.40 18.41 -20.27
N GLU A 154 18.12 18.73 -19.19
CA GLU A 154 19.55 19.05 -19.16
C GLU A 154 20.47 17.81 -19.32
N VAL A 155 19.93 16.58 -19.22
CA VAL A 155 20.73 15.36 -19.37
C VAL A 155 21.50 15.36 -20.71
N PRO A 156 22.85 15.24 -20.68
CA PRO A 156 23.68 15.21 -21.88
C PRO A 156 23.21 14.14 -22.85
N GLN A 157 23.20 14.42 -24.16
CA GLN A 157 22.81 13.43 -25.19
C GLN A 157 24.02 12.80 -25.89
N ARG A 158 25.18 13.46 -25.87
CA ARG A 158 26.40 13.00 -26.56
C ARG A 158 27.24 12.03 -25.75
N ASP A 159 27.24 12.17 -24.43
CA ASP A 159 28.01 11.34 -23.51
C ASP A 159 27.09 10.29 -22.88
N LYS A 160 27.14 9.06 -23.41
CA LYS A 160 26.25 7.96 -22.98
C LYS A 160 26.45 7.58 -21.52
N ASP A 161 27.68 7.59 -21.03
CA ASP A 161 27.99 7.15 -19.67
C ASP A 161 27.53 8.19 -18.65
N ALA A 162 27.77 9.47 -18.95
CA ALA A 162 27.22 10.57 -18.16
C ALA A 162 25.68 10.58 -18.19
N SER A 163 25.05 10.32 -19.35
CA SER A 163 23.58 10.20 -19.42
C SER A 163 23.07 9.08 -18.52
N LEU A 164 23.66 7.90 -18.59
CA LEU A 164 23.22 6.73 -17.82
C LEU A 164 23.37 6.98 -16.32
N GLN A 165 24.47 7.60 -15.88
CA GLN A 165 24.68 7.93 -14.48
C GLN A 165 23.63 8.92 -13.96
N GLN A 166 23.37 10.00 -14.71
CA GLN A 166 22.37 11.00 -14.32
C GLN A 166 20.95 10.44 -14.34
N LEU A 167 20.60 9.64 -15.35
CA LEU A 167 19.26 9.06 -15.46
C LEU A 167 19.00 8.01 -14.37
N LYS A 168 20.01 7.24 -13.96
CA LYS A 168 19.89 6.32 -12.80
C LYS A 168 19.67 7.06 -11.49
N ALA A 169 20.33 8.20 -11.28
CA ALA A 169 20.08 9.03 -10.11
C ALA A 169 18.64 9.60 -10.13
N ILE A 170 18.21 10.13 -11.27
CA ILE A 170 16.86 10.67 -11.46
C ILE A 170 15.78 9.58 -11.30
N SER A 171 16.00 8.38 -11.84
CA SER A 171 15.04 7.28 -11.68
C SER A 171 14.86 6.93 -10.21
N GLY A 172 15.94 6.87 -9.42
CA GLY A 172 15.86 6.65 -7.98
C GLY A 172 15.07 7.74 -7.24
N GLU A 173 15.29 9.01 -7.58
CA GLU A 173 14.54 10.15 -7.01
C GLU A 173 13.05 10.06 -7.36
N LEU A 174 12.71 9.72 -8.60
CA LEU A 174 11.31 9.55 -9.03
C LEU A 174 10.65 8.34 -8.36
N SER A 175 11.37 7.23 -8.15
CA SER A 175 10.86 6.07 -7.41
C SER A 175 10.54 6.43 -5.96
N LEU A 176 11.39 7.23 -5.28
CA LEU A 176 11.11 7.73 -3.94
C LEU A 176 9.90 8.68 -3.91
N LEU A 177 9.79 9.56 -4.91
CA LEU A 177 8.64 10.46 -5.01
C LEU A 177 7.35 9.69 -5.27
N TYR A 178 7.36 8.65 -6.10
CA TYR A 178 6.22 7.78 -6.32
C TYR A 178 5.76 7.08 -5.03
N VAL A 179 6.69 6.54 -4.24
CA VAL A 179 6.34 5.96 -2.93
C VAL A 179 5.77 7.02 -1.98
N SER A 180 6.35 8.22 -1.99
CA SER A 180 5.83 9.32 -1.17
C SER A 180 4.45 9.79 -1.62
N PHE A 181 4.14 9.70 -2.92
CA PHE A 181 2.83 9.98 -3.49
C PHE A 181 1.79 8.99 -2.98
N GLN A 182 2.08 7.68 -3.05
CA GLN A 182 1.20 6.63 -2.51
C GLN A 182 0.86 6.88 -1.04
N LYS A 183 1.87 7.28 -0.24
CA LYS A 183 1.65 7.68 1.15
C LYS A 183 0.75 8.92 1.25
N SER A 184 1.02 9.96 0.47
CA SER A 184 0.27 11.23 0.50
C SER A 184 -1.20 11.05 0.13
N VAL A 185 -1.48 10.20 -0.84
CA VAL A 185 -2.84 9.82 -1.23
C VAL A 185 -3.57 9.19 -0.05
N VAL A 186 -2.93 8.23 0.63
CA VAL A 186 -3.50 7.58 1.80
C VAL A 186 -3.74 8.60 2.93
N ASP A 187 -2.76 9.45 3.22
CA ASP A 187 -2.88 10.50 4.25
C ASP A 187 -4.05 11.45 3.93
N HIS A 188 -4.17 11.90 2.69
CA HIS A 188 -5.25 12.79 2.23
C HIS A 188 -6.63 12.15 2.35
N HIS A 189 -6.75 10.84 2.09
CA HIS A 189 -8.00 10.11 2.32
C HIS A 189 -8.30 9.92 3.81
N ILE A 190 -7.28 9.66 4.63
CA ILE A 190 -7.44 9.52 6.09
C ILE A 190 -7.92 10.83 6.71
N GLU A 191 -7.35 11.98 6.33
CA GLU A 191 -7.78 13.30 6.85
C GLU A 191 -9.26 13.59 6.54
N ARG A 192 -9.72 13.24 5.34
CA ARG A 192 -11.12 13.37 4.93
C ARG A 192 -12.07 12.41 5.64
N LEU A 193 -11.55 11.35 6.26
CA LEU A 193 -12.37 10.41 7.03
C LEU A 193 -12.26 10.65 8.54
N ALA A 194 -11.19 11.29 9.01
CA ALA A 194 -10.92 11.52 10.42
C ALA A 194 -12.01 12.35 11.11
N TYR A 195 -12.67 13.28 10.40
CA TYR A 195 -13.74 14.09 10.97
C TYR A 195 -15.07 13.34 11.13
N LEU A 196 -15.19 12.14 10.54
CA LEU A 196 -16.44 11.36 10.53
C LEU A 196 -16.68 10.57 11.81
N ASP A 197 -15.74 10.60 12.77
CA ASP A 197 -15.81 9.91 14.07
C ASP A 197 -16.38 8.49 13.95
N LEU A 198 -15.87 7.74 12.97
CA LEU A 198 -16.39 6.42 12.64
C LEU A 198 -16.22 5.49 13.84
N PRO A 199 -17.20 4.61 14.12
CA PRO A 199 -17.16 3.69 15.25
C PRO A 199 -16.17 2.53 14.98
N LEU A 200 -14.88 2.85 15.03
CA LEU A 200 -13.76 1.95 14.84
C LEU A 200 -12.99 1.81 16.16
N GLY A 201 -12.37 0.65 16.37
CA GLY A 201 -11.63 0.36 17.60
C GLY A 201 -12.49 -0.22 18.73
N TRP A 202 -11.84 -0.61 19.83
CA TRP A 202 -12.44 -1.43 20.90
C TRP A 202 -12.96 -0.63 22.11
N ALA A 203 -12.88 0.71 22.08
CA ALA A 203 -13.13 1.55 23.26
C ALA A 203 -14.59 1.46 23.77
N ASP A 204 -15.57 1.57 22.88
CA ASP A 204 -16.98 1.46 23.24
C ASP A 204 -17.38 0.04 23.64
N ASP A 205 -16.83 -0.96 22.96
CA ASP A 205 -17.10 -2.37 23.24
C ASP A 205 -16.56 -2.80 24.61
N TYR A 206 -15.34 -2.39 24.98
CA TYR A 206 -14.78 -2.69 26.31
C TYR A 206 -15.69 -2.16 27.42
N ARG A 207 -16.26 -0.96 27.25
CA ARG A 207 -17.21 -0.36 28.20
C ARG A 207 -18.53 -1.11 28.23
N GLU A 208 -19.06 -1.53 27.09
CA GLU A 208 -20.34 -2.26 26.99
C GLU A 208 -20.22 -3.70 27.56
N PHE A 209 -19.09 -4.38 27.32
CA PHE A 209 -18.81 -5.71 27.89
C PHE A 209 -18.53 -5.67 29.40
N SER A 210 -17.84 -4.65 29.90
CA SER A 210 -17.52 -4.51 31.33
C SER A 210 -18.76 -4.18 32.17
N THR A 211 -19.65 -3.31 31.69
CA THR A 211 -20.84 -2.84 32.44
C THR A 211 -22.10 -3.70 32.27
N GLY A 212 -22.19 -4.52 31.22
CA GLY A 212 -23.39 -5.30 30.89
C GLY A 212 -23.56 -6.60 31.68
N ALA A 213 -23.72 -6.55 33.01
CA ALA A 213 -24.03 -7.75 33.80
C ALA A 213 -25.39 -8.37 33.38
N GLY A 214 -25.35 -9.61 32.86
CA GLY A 214 -26.53 -10.41 32.48
C GLY A 214 -26.82 -10.55 30.98
N LYS A 215 -26.32 -9.65 30.11
CA LYS A 215 -26.56 -9.68 28.64
C LYS A 215 -25.30 -9.95 27.80
N ARG A 216 -24.17 -10.26 28.44
CA ARG A 216 -22.84 -10.42 27.81
C ARG A 216 -22.82 -11.37 26.62
N TRP A 217 -23.45 -12.54 26.73
CA TRP A 217 -23.47 -13.53 25.64
C TRP A 217 -24.19 -13.00 24.40
N ARG A 218 -25.32 -12.29 24.56
CA ARG A 218 -26.03 -11.68 23.43
C ARG A 218 -25.22 -10.57 22.76
N LEU A 219 -24.53 -9.74 23.56
CA LEU A 219 -23.63 -8.70 23.05
C LEU A 219 -22.44 -9.33 22.29
N PHE A 220 -21.89 -10.41 22.82
CA PHE A 220 -20.80 -11.17 22.20
C PHE A 220 -21.23 -11.75 20.85
N PHE A 221 -22.36 -12.45 20.77
CA PHE A 221 -22.84 -13.00 19.49
C PHE A 221 -23.20 -11.91 18.48
N LYS A 222 -23.77 -10.79 18.91
CA LYS A 222 -24.01 -9.63 18.02
C LYS A 222 -22.69 -9.10 17.46
N LYS A 223 -21.66 -8.97 18.30
CA LYS A 223 -20.33 -8.48 17.92
C LYS A 223 -19.62 -9.41 16.94
N ILE A 224 -19.59 -10.71 17.27
CA ILE A 224 -19.01 -11.73 16.39
C ILE A 224 -19.76 -11.79 15.06
N GLY A 225 -21.10 -11.71 15.08
CA GLY A 225 -21.89 -11.65 13.85
C GLY A 225 -21.52 -10.45 12.97
N GLY A 226 -21.33 -9.27 13.58
CA GLY A 226 -20.90 -8.06 12.88
C GLY A 226 -19.50 -8.18 12.27
N LEU A 227 -18.53 -8.71 13.02
CA LEU A 227 -17.16 -8.92 12.53
C LEU A 227 -17.11 -9.97 11.42
N ILE A 228 -17.83 -11.09 11.55
CA ILE A 228 -17.91 -12.12 10.50
C ILE A 228 -18.49 -11.52 9.22
N LEU A 229 -19.56 -10.72 9.35
CA LEU A 229 -20.18 -10.05 8.21
C LEU A 229 -19.19 -9.10 7.51
N THR A 230 -18.45 -8.28 8.27
CA THR A 230 -17.44 -7.39 7.68
C THR A 230 -16.31 -8.17 7.00
N SER A 231 -15.79 -9.23 7.64
CA SER A 231 -14.76 -10.08 7.04
C SER A 231 -15.21 -10.70 5.72
N PHE A 232 -16.48 -11.14 5.69
CA PHE A 232 -17.10 -11.69 4.48
C PHE A 232 -17.22 -10.61 3.39
N LEU A 233 -17.71 -9.41 3.74
CA LEU A 233 -17.84 -8.28 2.80
C LEU A 233 -16.49 -7.90 2.17
N ILE A 234 -15.43 -7.82 2.97
CA ILE A 234 -14.08 -7.48 2.51
C ILE A 234 -13.47 -8.56 1.61
N THR A 235 -13.74 -9.84 1.90
CA THR A 235 -13.18 -10.97 1.13
C THR A 235 -13.62 -10.94 -0.34
N PHE A 236 -14.87 -10.57 -0.63
CA PHE A 236 -15.41 -10.56 -1.99
C PHE A 236 -15.33 -9.19 -2.68
N GLY A 237 -15.15 -8.11 -1.92
CA GLY A 237 -15.03 -6.75 -2.45
C GLY A 237 -16.33 -6.16 -3.00
N ALA A 238 -16.31 -4.85 -3.27
CA ALA A 238 -17.48 -4.10 -3.74
C ALA A 238 -18.06 -4.58 -5.09
N PRO A 239 -17.26 -4.99 -6.11
CA PRO A 239 -17.80 -5.44 -7.40
C PRO A 239 -18.74 -6.65 -7.29
N PHE A 240 -18.39 -7.64 -6.46
CA PHE A 240 -19.25 -8.80 -6.22
C PHE A 240 -20.62 -8.39 -5.66
N TRP A 241 -20.64 -7.55 -4.63
CA TRP A 241 -21.90 -7.10 -4.02
C TRP A 241 -22.72 -6.23 -4.95
N ASN A 242 -22.07 -5.42 -5.79
CA ASN A 242 -22.75 -4.68 -6.84
C ASN A 242 -23.46 -5.62 -7.82
N ASP A 243 -22.80 -6.71 -8.24
CA ASP A 243 -23.40 -7.70 -9.12
C ASP A 243 -24.53 -8.47 -8.45
N VAL A 244 -24.39 -8.83 -7.17
CA VAL A 244 -25.45 -9.45 -6.37
C VAL A 244 -26.66 -8.51 -6.24
N LEU A 245 -26.45 -7.23 -5.94
CA LEU A 245 -27.54 -6.25 -5.82
C LEU A 245 -28.25 -6.05 -7.16
N LYS A 246 -27.49 -5.93 -8.26
CA LYS A 246 -28.05 -5.86 -9.63
C LYS A 246 -28.84 -7.10 -9.97
N ALA A 247 -28.37 -8.30 -9.59
CA ALA A 247 -29.10 -9.54 -9.80
C ALA A 247 -30.41 -9.54 -9.01
N VAL A 248 -30.39 -9.20 -7.73
CA VAL A 248 -31.60 -9.17 -6.87
C VAL A 248 -32.61 -8.13 -7.34
N VAL A 249 -32.18 -6.91 -7.69
CA VAL A 249 -33.05 -5.85 -8.20
C VAL A 249 -33.54 -6.16 -9.62
N GLY A 250 -32.67 -6.71 -10.47
CA GLY A 250 -32.98 -7.08 -11.86
C GLY A 250 -33.91 -8.29 -11.98
N LEU A 251 -33.85 -9.25 -11.05
CA LEU A 251 -34.76 -10.39 -10.97
C LEU A 251 -36.23 -9.98 -10.84
N ARG A 252 -36.51 -8.78 -10.28
CA ARG A 252 -37.87 -8.23 -10.19
C ARG A 252 -38.48 -7.87 -11.56
N ASN A 253 -37.66 -7.63 -12.59
CA ASN A 253 -38.13 -7.24 -13.93
C ASN A 253 -38.36 -8.42 -14.89
N ILE A 254 -38.04 -9.66 -14.49
CA ILE A 254 -38.23 -10.87 -15.31
C ILE A 254 -39.69 -11.37 -15.28
N GLY A 255 -40.53 -10.83 -14.38
CA GLY A 255 -41.94 -11.20 -14.24
C GLY A 255 -42.95 -10.40 -15.09
N GLN A 256 -42.52 -9.44 -15.92
CA GLN A 256 -43.43 -8.57 -16.71
C GLN A 256 -43.43 -8.84 -18.23
N GLN A 257 -42.77 -9.91 -18.69
CA GLN A 257 -42.83 -10.35 -20.10
C GLN A 257 -43.48 -11.74 -20.25
N ARG A 258 -44.64 -11.93 -19.62
CA ARG A 258 -45.57 -13.00 -19.97
C ARG A 258 -46.99 -12.46 -20.02
#